data_AF-A0A957ZG12-F1
#
_entry.id   AF-A0A957ZG12-F1
#
_cell.length_a   1.000
_cell.length_b   1.000
_cell.length_c   1.000
_cell.angle_alpha   90.00
_cell.angle_beta   90.00
_cell.angle_gamma   90.00
#
_symmetry.space_group_name_H-M   'P 1'
#
loop_
_entity.id
_entity.type
_entity.pdbx_description
1 polymer ?
#
loop_
_entity_poly.entity_id
_entity_poly.type
_entity_poly.pdbx_seq_one_letter_code
_entity_poly.pdbx_strand_id
1 'polypeptide(L)'
;SNMQFRPERAPAGAGTRCLVDCEIEPDCLYSARKHYLDHPNRWAFYVWDALQQEGATTAAPHKPYAELTLTEKEEWLKRDNPYGRCVWRCDNDVVDHQSVAIEFADGATATLNMVGGASKPSRSIHLVGTLGEIQGNLEDSRFVIRHIDPRPGCEYAEEVVDLSIGGDMTGAFGGHGGGDLRLVADFLKLMNGEQPSISTT
;
A
#
# COMPACT_ATOMS: atom_id res chain seq x y z
N SER A 1 -16.55 -1.23 6.43
CA SER A 1 -17.51 -1.47 5.33
C SER A 1 -16.77 -1.49 4.01
N ASN A 2 -17.27 -2.22 3.01
CA ASN A 2 -16.95 -1.98 1.61
C ASN A 2 -18.06 -1.05 1.09
N MET A 3 -17.79 0.17 0.67
CA MET A 3 -18.81 1.15 0.26
C MET A 3 -18.73 1.51 -1.22
N GLN A 4 -17.53 1.53 -1.78
CA GLN A 4 -17.21 2.10 -3.08
C GLN A 4 -17.12 1.03 -4.17
N PHE A 5 -16.42 -0.08 -3.90
CA PHE A 5 -16.07 -1.07 -4.91
C PHE A 5 -16.99 -2.29 -4.86
N ARG A 6 -18.29 -2.03 -5.06
CA ARG A 6 -19.33 -3.05 -5.13
C ARG A 6 -20.05 -3.03 -6.48
N PRO A 7 -20.60 -4.16 -6.96
CA PRO A 7 -21.32 -4.21 -8.23
C PRO A 7 -22.45 -3.20 -8.35
N GLU A 8 -23.19 -2.95 -7.26
CA GLU A 8 -24.31 -2.01 -7.22
C GLU A 8 -23.88 -0.54 -7.33
N ARG A 9 -22.57 -0.26 -7.14
CA ARG A 9 -21.98 1.08 -7.25
C ARG A 9 -21.32 1.33 -8.60
N ALA A 10 -21.29 0.34 -9.48
CA ALA A 10 -20.74 0.49 -10.82
C ALA A 10 -21.45 1.64 -11.56
N PRO A 11 -20.72 2.65 -12.08
CA PRO A 11 -21.33 3.69 -12.88
C PRO A 11 -22.00 3.12 -14.14
N ALA A 12 -23.02 3.83 -14.65
CA ALA A 12 -23.59 3.49 -15.95
C ALA A 12 -22.49 3.53 -17.03
N GLY A 13 -22.47 2.54 -17.94
CA GLY A 13 -21.43 2.37 -18.95
C GLY A 13 -20.15 1.68 -18.45
N ALA A 14 -20.06 1.31 -17.16
CA ALA A 14 -18.96 0.50 -16.65
C ALA A 14 -19.04 -0.95 -17.19
N GLY A 15 -18.08 -1.30 -18.03
CA GLY A 15 -17.93 -2.64 -18.60
C GLY A 15 -17.49 -3.69 -17.56
N THR A 16 -17.29 -4.92 -18.04
CA THR A 16 -16.68 -6.01 -17.27
C THR A 16 -15.17 -5.94 -17.24
N ARG A 17 -14.58 -5.36 -18.29
CA ARG A 17 -13.14 -5.30 -18.50
C ARG A 17 -12.73 -3.99 -19.17
N CYS A 18 -11.77 -3.29 -18.56
CA CYS A 18 -11.49 -1.90 -18.90
C CYS A 18 -11.18 -1.68 -20.38
N LEU A 19 -10.38 -2.55 -20.99
CA LEU A 19 -9.88 -2.37 -22.37
C LEU A 19 -10.68 -3.15 -23.42
N VAL A 20 -11.89 -3.62 -23.07
CA VAL A 20 -12.73 -4.44 -23.94
C VAL A 20 -14.12 -3.81 -24.13
N ASP A 21 -14.85 -3.60 -23.04
CA ASP A 21 -16.29 -3.28 -23.07
C ASP A 21 -16.69 -2.09 -22.17
N CYS A 22 -15.71 -1.29 -21.72
CA CYS A 22 -15.95 -0.22 -20.76
C CYS A 22 -16.04 1.15 -21.43
N GLU A 23 -17.26 1.69 -21.57
CA GLU A 23 -17.52 2.99 -22.22
C GLU A 23 -16.93 4.17 -21.44
N ILE A 24 -16.89 4.06 -20.12
CA ILE A 24 -16.38 5.13 -19.24
C ILE A 24 -14.86 5.13 -19.11
N GLU A 25 -14.14 4.18 -19.72
CA GLU A 25 -12.69 4.00 -19.56
C GLU A 25 -11.89 5.31 -19.74
N PRO A 26 -12.15 6.14 -20.78
CA PRO A 26 -11.38 7.36 -21.01
C PRO A 26 -11.41 8.34 -19.83
N ASP A 27 -12.52 8.38 -19.08
CA ASP A 27 -12.73 9.30 -17.96
C ASP A 27 -12.60 8.60 -16.59
N CYS A 28 -12.65 7.27 -16.55
CA CYS A 28 -12.62 6.50 -15.31
C CYS A 28 -11.28 6.64 -14.58
N LEU A 29 -11.31 7.01 -13.30
CA LEU A 29 -10.11 7.08 -12.44
C LEU A 29 -9.52 5.71 -12.11
N TYR A 30 -10.26 4.63 -12.35
CA TYR A 30 -9.87 3.25 -12.05
C TYR A 30 -9.57 2.43 -13.30
N SER A 31 -9.36 3.08 -14.45
CA SER A 31 -9.01 2.41 -15.71
C SER A 31 -7.70 1.63 -15.57
N ALA A 32 -7.71 0.36 -15.97
CA ALA A 32 -6.51 -0.46 -16.07
C ALA A 32 -5.46 0.15 -17.03
N ARG A 33 -5.87 0.92 -18.06
CA ARG A 33 -4.91 1.65 -18.92
C ARG A 33 -4.18 2.72 -18.11
N LYS A 34 -4.91 3.58 -17.40
CA LYS A 34 -4.30 4.67 -16.61
C LYS A 34 -3.40 4.14 -15.50
N HIS A 35 -3.83 3.06 -14.84
CA HIS A 35 -3.05 2.47 -13.75
C HIS A 35 -1.85 1.68 -14.26
N TYR A 36 -1.99 0.89 -15.33
CA TYR A 36 -0.96 -0.08 -15.70
C TYR A 36 -0.25 0.25 -17.01
N LEU A 37 -0.89 0.84 -18.02
CA LEU A 37 -0.23 1.13 -19.30
C LEU A 37 0.39 2.53 -19.34
N ASP A 38 -0.28 3.54 -18.77
CA ASP A 38 0.24 4.92 -18.71
C ASP A 38 1.33 5.05 -17.64
N HIS A 39 1.36 4.12 -16.69
CA HIS A 39 2.37 4.00 -15.63
C HIS A 39 2.95 2.58 -15.55
N PRO A 40 3.63 2.08 -16.61
CA PRO A 40 3.96 0.66 -16.77
C PRO A 40 5.01 0.12 -15.79
N ASN A 41 5.71 1.02 -15.12
CA ASN A 41 6.69 0.68 -14.09
C ASN A 41 6.10 0.74 -12.68
N ARG A 42 4.97 1.44 -12.51
CA ARG A 42 4.27 1.51 -11.23
C ARG A 42 3.59 0.15 -11.02
N TRP A 43 3.82 -0.48 -9.86
CA TRP A 43 3.29 -1.80 -9.54
C TRP A 43 3.74 -2.93 -10.47
N ALA A 44 4.83 -2.75 -11.23
CA ALA A 44 5.27 -3.72 -12.24
C ALA A 44 5.46 -5.14 -11.68
N PHE A 45 6.01 -5.23 -10.47
CA PHE A 45 6.24 -6.49 -9.75
C PHE A 45 4.95 -7.18 -9.27
N TYR A 46 3.83 -6.46 -9.17
CA TYR A 46 2.53 -7.06 -8.88
C TYR A 46 1.81 -7.49 -10.17
N VAL A 47 1.77 -6.60 -11.15
CA VAL A 47 0.86 -6.73 -12.31
C VAL A 47 1.49 -7.60 -13.39
N TRP A 48 2.77 -7.38 -13.70
CA TRP A 48 3.43 -8.04 -14.83
C TRP A 48 4.12 -9.34 -14.46
N ASP A 49 4.34 -9.60 -13.17
CA ASP A 49 4.84 -10.90 -12.72
C ASP A 49 3.86 -12.02 -13.13
N ALA A 50 2.55 -11.82 -13.00
CA ALA A 50 1.54 -12.79 -13.44
C ALA A 50 1.66 -13.11 -14.95
N LEU A 51 1.82 -12.09 -15.80
CA LEU A 51 2.06 -12.27 -17.23
C LEU A 51 3.38 -13.00 -17.51
N GLN A 52 4.44 -12.67 -16.78
CA GLN A 52 5.73 -13.34 -16.87
C GLN A 52 5.65 -14.84 -16.47
N GLN A 53 4.87 -15.17 -15.43
CA GLN A 53 4.63 -16.54 -14.97
C GLN A 53 3.76 -17.33 -15.95
N GLU A 54 2.73 -16.73 -16.55
CA GLU A 54 1.95 -17.37 -17.62
C GLU A 54 2.86 -17.82 -18.77
N GLY A 55 3.80 -16.96 -19.20
CA GLY A 55 4.80 -17.30 -20.21
C GLY A 55 5.66 -18.51 -19.83
N ALA A 56 6.04 -18.65 -18.56
CA ALA A 56 6.86 -19.75 -18.05
C ALA A 56 6.16 -21.12 -18.11
N THR A 57 4.82 -21.14 -18.07
CA THR A 57 4.02 -22.38 -18.19
C THR A 57 3.81 -22.82 -19.64
N THR A 58 4.16 -21.96 -20.61
CA THR A 58 4.09 -22.26 -22.04
C THR A 58 5.47 -22.61 -22.59
N ALA A 59 5.54 -23.20 -23.78
CA ALA A 59 6.81 -23.44 -24.47
C ALA A 59 7.50 -22.14 -24.96
N ALA A 60 6.93 -20.97 -24.66
CA ALA A 60 7.53 -19.68 -25.00
C ALA A 60 8.71 -19.35 -24.07
N PRO A 61 9.71 -18.57 -24.53
CA PRO A 61 10.81 -18.14 -23.69
C PRO A 61 10.30 -17.31 -22.50
N HIS A 62 10.83 -17.56 -21.31
CA HIS A 62 10.59 -16.72 -20.15
C HIS A 62 11.14 -15.32 -20.42
N LYS A 63 10.25 -14.32 -20.43
CA LYS A 63 10.58 -12.93 -20.73
C LYS A 63 10.42 -12.07 -19.48
N PRO A 64 11.48 -11.40 -18.99
CA PRO A 64 11.38 -10.49 -17.85
C PRO A 64 10.34 -9.40 -18.09
N TYR A 65 9.59 -8.99 -17.07
CA TYR A 65 8.57 -7.95 -17.25
C TYR A 65 9.12 -6.60 -17.77
N ALA A 66 10.41 -6.33 -17.56
CA ALA A 66 11.09 -5.15 -18.07
C ALA A 66 11.22 -5.14 -19.62
N GLU A 67 11.19 -6.32 -20.23
CA GLU A 67 11.29 -6.50 -21.68
C GLU A 67 9.91 -6.59 -22.36
N LEU A 68 8.84 -6.77 -21.57
CA LEU A 68 7.47 -6.79 -22.08
C LEU A 68 7.10 -5.42 -22.68
N THR A 69 6.71 -5.45 -23.94
CA THR A 69 6.23 -4.30 -24.69
C THR A 69 4.87 -3.84 -24.15
N LEU A 70 4.53 -2.57 -24.38
CA LEU A 70 3.20 -2.05 -24.03
C LEU A 70 2.08 -2.78 -24.76
N THR A 71 2.31 -3.21 -26.00
CA THR A 71 1.35 -4.01 -26.77
C THR A 71 1.10 -5.38 -26.12
N GLU A 72 2.16 -6.08 -25.69
CA GLU A 72 1.99 -7.36 -24.97
C GLU A 72 1.20 -7.17 -23.68
N LYS A 73 1.50 -6.10 -22.92
CA LYS A 73 0.78 -5.75 -21.68
C LYS A 73 -0.69 -5.42 -21.94
N GLU A 74 -0.96 -4.61 -22.97
CA GLU A 74 -2.33 -4.24 -23.36
C GLU A 74 -3.14 -5.47 -23.80
N GLU A 75 -2.57 -6.31 -24.66
CA GLU A 75 -3.24 -7.52 -25.13
C GLU A 75 -3.48 -8.50 -23.99
N TRP A 76 -2.55 -8.63 -23.04
CA TRP A 76 -2.79 -9.42 -21.85
C TRP A 76 -3.92 -8.83 -21.01
N LEU A 77 -3.94 -7.52 -20.74
CA LEU A 77 -5.03 -6.87 -20.00
C LEU A 77 -6.41 -7.07 -20.63
N LYS A 78 -6.53 -7.43 -21.91
CA LYS A 78 -7.81 -7.78 -22.57
C LYS A 78 -8.25 -9.24 -22.34
N ARG A 79 -7.35 -10.15 -21.98
CA ARG A 79 -7.61 -11.59 -21.73
C ARG A 79 -8.15 -11.86 -20.33
N ASP A 80 -8.51 -13.09 -19.99
CA ASP A 80 -8.94 -13.42 -18.64
C ASP A 80 -7.78 -13.41 -17.62
N ASN A 81 -7.67 -12.31 -16.88
CA ASN A 81 -6.76 -12.14 -15.73
C ASN A 81 -7.36 -11.11 -14.75
N PRO A 82 -6.91 -11.07 -13.49
CA PRO A 82 -7.50 -10.17 -12.49
C PRO A 82 -7.28 -8.68 -12.76
N TYR A 83 -6.22 -8.30 -13.48
CA TYR A 83 -5.78 -6.89 -13.59
C TYR A 83 -6.53 -6.07 -14.64
N GLY A 84 -7.11 -6.67 -15.68
CA GLY A 84 -7.95 -5.93 -16.63
C GLY A 84 -9.40 -5.76 -16.19
N ARG A 85 -9.85 -6.45 -15.14
CA ARG A 85 -11.25 -6.45 -14.67
C ARG A 85 -11.65 -5.07 -14.16
N CYS A 86 -12.93 -4.74 -14.35
CA CYS A 86 -13.51 -3.53 -13.78
C CYS A 86 -13.54 -3.63 -12.24
N VAL A 87 -13.03 -2.61 -11.53
CA VAL A 87 -12.91 -2.61 -10.06
C VAL A 87 -14.23 -2.86 -9.32
N TRP A 88 -15.37 -2.43 -9.88
CA TRP A 88 -16.71 -2.68 -9.31
C TRP A 88 -17.26 -4.07 -9.60
N ARG A 89 -16.64 -4.82 -10.52
CA ARG A 89 -17.03 -6.19 -10.91
C ARG A 89 -15.94 -7.20 -10.58
N CYS A 90 -14.99 -6.80 -9.74
CA CYS A 90 -14.07 -7.71 -9.06
C CYS A 90 -14.79 -8.42 -7.91
N ASP A 91 -14.31 -9.60 -7.56
CA ASP A 91 -14.70 -10.39 -6.39
C ASP A 91 -14.02 -9.90 -5.11
N ASN A 92 -13.85 -8.59 -4.97
CA ASN A 92 -13.18 -7.98 -3.83
C ASN A 92 -14.15 -7.84 -2.65
N ASP A 93 -13.92 -8.61 -1.59
CA ASP A 93 -14.66 -8.57 -0.33
C ASP A 93 -13.97 -7.72 0.76
N VAL A 94 -12.79 -7.18 0.47
CA VAL A 94 -12.04 -6.32 1.38
C VAL A 94 -12.80 -5.01 1.63
N VAL A 95 -12.82 -4.59 2.89
CA VAL A 95 -13.41 -3.31 3.29
C VAL A 95 -12.57 -2.13 2.81
N ASP A 96 -13.22 -1.05 2.37
CA ASP A 96 -12.53 0.18 1.99
C ASP A 96 -12.45 1.18 3.15
N HIS A 97 -13.28 1.04 4.18
CA HIS A 97 -13.21 1.85 5.39
C HIS A 97 -13.36 0.96 6.62
N GLN A 98 -12.40 0.97 7.52
CA GLN A 98 -12.47 0.24 8.77
C GLN A 98 -11.90 1.06 9.91
N SER A 99 -12.66 1.15 10.99
CA SER A 99 -12.24 1.75 12.24
C SER A 99 -12.37 0.70 13.33
N VAL A 100 -11.29 0.46 14.07
CA VAL A 100 -11.25 -0.46 15.20
C VAL A 100 -10.79 0.32 16.42
N ALA A 101 -11.53 0.20 17.51
CA ALA A 101 -11.12 0.68 18.82
C ALA A 101 -10.77 -0.53 19.70
N ILE A 102 -9.65 -0.46 20.39
CA ILE A 102 -9.07 -1.56 21.17
C ILE A 102 -8.83 -1.04 22.59
N GLU A 103 -9.24 -1.84 23.58
CA GLU A 103 -8.83 -1.71 24.97
C GLU A 103 -7.89 -2.89 25.28
N PHE A 104 -6.67 -2.59 25.71
CA PHE A 104 -5.67 -3.58 26.09
C PHE A 104 -5.81 -3.96 27.57
N ALA A 105 -5.28 -5.13 27.95
CA ALA A 105 -5.41 -5.66 29.30
C ALA A 105 -4.76 -4.79 30.39
N ASP A 106 -3.81 -3.93 30.02
CA ASP A 106 -3.14 -2.97 30.91
C ASP A 106 -3.89 -1.62 31.00
N GLY A 107 -5.01 -1.46 30.31
CA GLY A 107 -5.82 -0.25 30.25
C GLY A 107 -5.40 0.75 29.17
N ALA A 108 -4.35 0.48 28.39
CA ALA A 108 -4.06 1.29 27.20
C ALA A 108 -5.21 1.17 26.18
N THR A 109 -5.39 2.21 25.37
CA THR A 109 -6.36 2.20 24.28
C THR A 109 -5.68 2.50 22.95
N ALA A 110 -6.18 1.91 21.87
CA ALA A 110 -5.76 2.26 20.52
C ALA A 110 -6.95 2.40 19.60
N THR A 111 -6.78 3.24 18.58
CA THR A 111 -7.68 3.26 17.43
C THR A 111 -6.86 3.01 16.17
N LEU A 112 -7.36 2.12 15.31
CA LEU A 112 -6.82 1.87 13.98
C LEU A 112 -7.87 2.30 12.96
N ASN A 113 -7.51 3.22 12.08
CA ASN A 113 -8.34 3.65 10.98
C ASN A 113 -7.65 3.31 9.65
N MET A 114 -8.32 2.50 8.85
CA MET A 114 -7.91 2.17 7.48
C MET A 114 -8.93 2.76 6.52
N VAL A 115 -8.46 3.63 5.62
CA VAL A 115 -9.29 4.29 4.60
C VAL A 115 -8.64 4.06 3.24
N GLY A 116 -9.20 3.12 2.48
CA GLY A 116 -8.88 2.88 1.08
C GLY A 116 -9.47 3.96 0.17
N GLY A 117 -8.87 4.13 -1.01
CA GLY A 117 -9.29 5.13 -1.99
C GLY A 117 -8.83 6.57 -1.71
N ALA A 118 -8.01 6.79 -0.67
CA ALA A 118 -7.37 8.08 -0.45
C ALA A 118 -6.44 8.46 -1.62
N SER A 119 -6.43 9.73 -2.00
CA SER A 119 -5.64 10.22 -3.14
C SER A 119 -4.12 10.15 -2.91
N LYS A 120 -3.68 10.31 -1.65
CA LYS A 120 -2.29 10.14 -1.23
C LYS A 120 -2.22 8.93 -0.28
N PRO A 121 -1.39 7.92 -0.56
CA PRO A 121 -1.15 6.84 0.40
C PRO A 121 -0.49 7.44 1.64
N SER A 122 -0.96 7.05 2.82
CA SER A 122 -0.32 7.48 4.06
C SER A 122 -0.50 6.51 5.22
N ARG A 123 0.55 6.38 6.02
CA ARG A 123 0.59 5.68 7.31
C ARG A 123 1.07 6.67 8.36
N SER A 124 0.16 7.02 9.26
CA SER A 124 0.46 7.91 10.39
C SER A 124 0.29 7.17 11.70
N ILE A 125 1.06 7.57 12.70
CA ILE A 125 1.01 7.01 14.05
C ILE A 125 1.07 8.16 15.05
N HIS A 126 0.32 8.03 16.14
CA HIS A 126 0.37 8.95 17.28
C HIS A 126 0.29 8.12 18.55
N LEU A 127 1.34 8.18 19.34
CA LEU A 127 1.49 7.49 20.62
C LEU A 127 1.50 8.55 21.71
N VAL A 128 0.59 8.44 22.67
CA VAL A 128 0.52 9.37 23.80
C VAL A 128 0.80 8.58 25.07
N GLY A 129 1.86 8.98 25.77
CA GLY A 129 2.23 8.45 27.08
C GLY A 129 1.98 9.46 28.19
N THR A 130 2.41 9.12 29.40
CA THR A 130 2.22 9.98 30.58
C THR A 130 3.16 11.18 30.63
N LEU A 131 4.27 11.15 29.90
CA LEU A 131 5.32 12.19 29.93
C LEU A 131 5.46 12.94 28.60
N GLY A 132 4.73 12.53 27.58
CA GLY A 132 4.89 13.07 26.23
C GLY A 132 4.21 12.22 25.18
N GLU A 133 4.50 12.56 23.93
CA GLU A 133 3.91 11.91 22.77
C GLU A 133 4.92 11.78 21.62
N ILE A 134 4.68 10.78 20.78
CA ILE A 134 5.39 10.57 19.51
C ILE A 134 4.36 10.63 18.40
N GLN A 135 4.58 11.46 17.39
CA GLN A 135 3.69 11.55 16.24
C GLN A 135 4.52 11.49 14.95
N GLY A 136 4.14 10.61 14.02
CA GLY A 136 4.92 10.38 12.81
C GLY A 136 4.09 10.07 11.58
N ASN A 137 4.71 10.27 10.42
CA ASN A 137 4.18 9.89 9.13
C ASN A 137 5.26 9.11 8.37
N LEU A 138 4.96 7.86 8.02
CA LEU A 138 5.96 6.97 7.40
C LEU A 138 6.44 7.52 6.06
N GLU A 139 5.52 8.06 5.24
CA GLU A 139 5.86 8.57 3.92
C GLU A 139 6.72 9.83 3.96
N ASP A 140 6.67 10.57 5.07
CA ASP A 140 7.52 11.74 5.28
C ASP A 140 8.89 11.35 5.89
N SER A 141 9.13 10.08 6.24
CA SER A 141 10.38 9.60 6.86
C SER A 141 10.78 10.36 8.13
N ARG A 142 9.78 10.88 8.86
CA ARG A 142 9.98 11.74 10.02
C ARG A 142 8.96 11.49 11.11
N PHE A 143 9.35 11.78 12.33
CA PHE A 143 8.44 11.88 13.46
C PHE A 143 8.87 13.01 14.39
N VAL A 144 7.97 13.41 15.26
CA VAL A 144 8.23 14.38 16.31
C VAL A 144 8.03 13.73 17.67
N ILE A 145 8.84 14.15 18.63
CA ILE A 145 8.69 13.83 20.04
C ILE A 145 8.31 15.12 20.75
N ARG A 146 7.19 15.11 21.47
CA ARG A 146 6.78 16.25 22.29
C ARG A 146 6.75 15.88 23.76
N HIS A 147 7.19 16.82 24.59
CA HIS A 147 7.15 16.70 26.04
C HIS A 147 6.37 17.86 26.65
N ILE A 148 5.73 17.59 27.78
CA ILE A 148 5.12 18.62 28.62
C ILE A 148 6.22 19.56 29.12
N ASP A 149 6.05 20.87 28.89
CA ASP A 149 6.99 21.89 29.35
C ASP A 149 6.29 22.94 30.22
N PRO A 150 6.33 22.81 31.56
CA PRO A 150 5.60 23.69 32.46
C PRO A 150 6.31 25.02 32.73
N ARG A 151 7.47 25.30 32.10
CA ARG A 151 8.21 26.54 32.34
C ARG A 151 7.38 27.75 31.88
N PRO A 152 7.41 28.89 32.62
CA PRO A 152 6.67 30.08 32.21
C PRO A 152 7.00 30.53 30.78
N GLY A 153 5.96 30.67 29.94
CA GLY A 153 6.10 31.05 28.54
C GLY A 153 6.38 29.90 27.57
N CYS A 154 6.42 28.65 28.05
CA CYS A 154 6.49 27.46 27.21
C CYS A 154 5.12 26.78 27.14
N GLU A 155 4.77 26.20 25.99
CA GLU A 155 3.56 25.37 25.82
C GLU A 155 3.92 23.88 25.87
N TYR A 156 4.93 23.48 25.10
CA TYR A 156 5.52 22.15 25.06
C TYR A 156 6.95 22.25 24.49
N ALA A 157 7.75 21.22 24.69
CA ALA A 157 9.02 21.04 23.98
C ALA A 157 8.82 20.07 22.82
N GLU A 158 9.42 20.35 21.67
CA GLU A 158 9.34 19.51 20.47
C GLU A 158 10.73 19.23 19.91
N GLU A 159 10.97 17.96 19.57
CA GLU A 159 12.12 17.49 18.83
C GLU A 159 11.63 16.84 17.54
N VAL A 160 12.17 17.27 16.40
CA VAL A 160 11.94 16.63 15.11
C VAL A 160 13.04 15.60 14.86
N VAL A 161 12.64 14.36 14.62
CA VAL A 161 13.53 13.29 14.20
C VAL A 161 13.30 13.00 12.73
N ASP A 162 14.28 13.38 11.90
CA ASP A 162 14.35 13.03 10.50
C ASP A 162 15.18 11.75 10.36
N LEU A 163 14.57 10.67 9.88
CA LEU A 163 15.27 9.39 9.69
C LEU A 163 16.13 9.38 8.44
N SER A 164 15.88 10.32 7.52
CA SER A 164 16.53 10.45 6.23
C SER A 164 16.55 9.13 5.44
N ILE A 165 15.56 8.26 5.68
CA ILE A 165 15.37 7.04 4.91
C ILE A 165 14.72 7.44 3.58
N GLY A 166 15.49 7.32 2.50
CA GLY A 166 15.00 7.50 1.14
C GLY A 166 14.56 6.18 0.50
N GLY A 167 14.01 6.27 -0.71
CA GLY A 167 13.55 5.12 -1.49
C GLY A 167 12.03 5.11 -1.66
N ASP A 168 11.48 3.95 -2.02
CA ASP A 168 10.04 3.80 -2.18
C ASP A 168 9.35 3.65 -0.82
N MET A 169 8.96 4.80 -0.27
CA MET A 169 8.17 4.87 0.95
C MET A 169 6.72 4.48 0.73
N THR A 170 6.22 4.44 -0.52
CA THR A 170 4.81 4.19 -0.82
C THR A 170 4.49 2.71 -1.08
N GLY A 171 5.51 1.88 -1.34
CA GLY A 171 5.38 0.49 -1.75
C GLY A 171 5.08 0.31 -3.25
N ALA A 172 4.93 1.39 -4.02
CA ALA A 172 4.60 1.33 -5.45
C ALA A 172 5.67 0.64 -6.32
N PHE A 173 6.89 0.53 -5.81
CA PHE A 173 8.06 -0.13 -6.40
C PHE A 173 8.60 -1.27 -5.50
N GLY A 174 7.86 -1.66 -4.46
CA GLY A 174 8.17 -2.78 -3.58
C GLY A 174 9.22 -2.50 -2.51
N GLY A 175 9.61 -1.24 -2.30
CA GLY A 175 10.68 -0.90 -1.35
C GLY A 175 10.22 -0.78 0.10
N HIS A 176 8.94 -0.51 0.35
CA HIS A 176 8.31 -0.39 1.68
C HIS A 176 9.15 0.35 2.73
N GLY A 177 9.86 1.42 2.33
CA GLY A 177 10.76 2.18 3.20
C GLY A 177 11.89 1.39 3.85
N GLY A 178 12.25 0.23 3.30
CA GLY A 178 13.29 -0.66 3.82
C GLY A 178 12.86 -1.54 5.02
N GLY A 179 11.58 -1.51 5.40
CA GLY A 179 11.04 -2.32 6.49
C GLY A 179 11.21 -3.82 6.27
N ASP A 180 10.94 -4.30 5.04
CA ASP A 180 11.00 -5.73 4.68
C ASP A 180 12.37 -6.35 5.00
N LEU A 181 13.45 -5.68 4.57
CA LEU A 181 14.82 -6.14 4.81
C LEU A 181 15.18 -6.14 6.29
N ARG A 182 14.64 -5.19 7.08
CA ARG A 182 14.86 -5.14 8.52
C ARG A 182 14.12 -6.26 9.25
N LEU A 183 12.91 -6.60 8.83
CA LEU A 183 12.17 -7.77 9.35
C LEU A 183 12.90 -9.08 9.05
N VAL A 184 13.40 -9.26 7.82
CA VAL A 184 14.20 -10.44 7.45
C VAL A 184 15.49 -10.52 8.27
N ALA A 185 16.20 -9.39 8.44
CA ALA A 185 17.40 -9.35 9.26
C ALA A 185 17.11 -9.71 10.72
N ASP A 186 16.00 -9.24 11.29
CA ASP A 186 15.59 -9.57 12.65
C ASP A 186 15.24 -11.05 12.83
N PHE A 187 14.54 -11.62 11.84
CA PHE A 187 14.26 -13.06 11.80
C PHE A 187 15.55 -13.90 11.75
N LEU A 188 16.53 -13.53 10.93
CA LEU A 188 17.80 -14.26 10.84
C LEU A 188 18.59 -14.19 12.15
N LYS A 189 18.60 -13.04 12.84
CA LYS A 189 19.20 -12.90 14.16
C LYS A 189 18.57 -13.86 15.17
N LEU A 190 17.24 -13.92 15.20
CA LEU A 190 16.50 -14.86 16.04
C LEU A 190 16.92 -16.32 15.76
N MET A 191 16.97 -16.70 14.48
CA MET A 191 17.36 -18.06 14.07
C MET A 191 18.81 -18.41 14.43
N ASN A 192 19.68 -17.41 14.53
CA ASN A 192 21.08 -17.57 14.94
C ASN A 192 21.28 -17.54 16.47
N GLY A 193 20.21 -17.37 17.25
CA GLY A 193 20.29 -17.26 18.72
C GLY A 193 20.83 -15.91 19.20
N GLU A 194 20.82 -14.88 18.34
CA GLU A 194 21.15 -13.51 18.72
C GLU A 194 19.94 -12.83 19.39
N GLN A 195 20.15 -11.65 20.00
CA GLN A 195 19.02 -10.89 20.54
C GLN A 195 18.16 -10.32 19.40
N PRO A 196 16.85 -10.67 19.37
CA PRO A 196 15.91 -10.09 18.42
C PRO A 196 15.52 -8.65 18.82
N SER A 197 14.91 -7.91 17.89
CA SER A 197 14.35 -6.60 18.19
C SER A 197 13.14 -6.70 19.12
N ILE A 198 12.80 -5.57 19.74
CA ILE A 198 11.59 -5.42 20.56
C ILE A 198 10.28 -5.67 19.79
N SER A 199 10.34 -5.69 18.46
CA SER A 199 9.19 -5.92 17.58
C SER A 199 9.02 -7.39 17.19
N THR A 200 9.89 -8.29 17.65
CA THR A 200 9.73 -9.74 17.49
C THR A 200 8.69 -10.24 18.49
N THR A 201 7.57 -10.78 17.98
CA THR A 201 6.46 -11.37 18.76
C THR A 201 6.25 -12.83 18.43
#